data_AF-A0A8T3T9T5-F1
#
_entry.id   AF-A0A8T3T9T5-F1
#
_cell.length_a   1.000
_cell.length_b   1.000
_cell.length_c   1.000
_cell.angle_alpha   90.00
_cell.angle_beta   90.00
_cell.angle_gamma   90.00
#
_symmetry.space_group_name_H-M   'P 1'
#
loop_
_entity.id
_entity.type
_entity.pdbx_description
1 polymer ?
#
loop_
_entity_poly.entity_id
_entity_poly.type
_entity_poly.pdbx_seq_one_letter_code
_entity_poly.pdbx_strand_id
1 'polypeptide(L)'
;MNDETYTLVLDALVRHNPIGLSYEECSQRTPEVLAVSTRLEGARSVAAVQRILFEEHVRWFDAAAAGSLWRYRPIAADIWRGLRGSNQAPTETSRAGASTLAVASGG
;
A
#
# COMPACT_ATOMS: atom_id res chain seq x y z
N MET A 1 -10.68 -7.79 -3.69
CA MET A 1 -10.22 -6.40 -3.90
C MET A 1 -10.34 -5.70 -2.56
N ASN A 2 -9.21 -5.38 -1.93
CA ASN A 2 -9.23 -4.64 -0.67
C ASN A 2 -9.33 -3.15 -1.00
N ASP A 3 -10.43 -2.49 -0.63
CA ASP A 3 -10.62 -1.04 -0.79
C ASP A 3 -9.45 -0.24 -0.19
N GLU A 4 -8.83 -0.77 0.87
CA GLU A 4 -7.66 -0.19 1.52
C GLU A 4 -6.42 -0.09 0.61
N THR A 5 -6.14 -1.12 -0.19
CA THR A 5 -5.01 -1.11 -1.14
C THR A 5 -5.21 -0.05 -2.21
N TYR A 6 -6.45 0.09 -2.71
CA TYR A 6 -6.80 1.09 -3.72
C TYR A 6 -6.57 2.52 -3.19
N THR A 7 -7.06 2.81 -1.98
CA THR A 7 -6.88 4.12 -1.35
C THR A 7 -5.41 4.44 -1.11
N LEU A 8 -4.60 3.47 -0.64
CA LEU A 8 -3.17 3.65 -0.42
C LEU A 8 -2.41 3.98 -1.71
N VAL A 9 -2.73 3.29 -2.81
CA VAL A 9 -2.09 3.55 -4.12
C VAL A 9 -2.48 4.93 -4.63
N LEU A 10 -3.76 5.29 -4.57
CA LEU A 10 -4.25 6.58 -5.02
C LEU A 10 -3.58 7.74 -4.25
N ASP A 11 -3.55 7.65 -2.92
CA ASP A 11 -2.93 8.65 -2.06
C ASP A 11 -1.42 8.80 -2.32
N ALA A 12 -0.70 7.68 -2.50
CA ALA A 12 0.72 7.71 -2.82
C ALA A 12 1.02 8.33 -4.19
N LEU A 13 0.20 8.04 -5.21
CA LEU A 13 0.37 8.61 -6.55
C LEU A 13 0.07 10.10 -6.56
N VAL A 14 -0.96 10.55 -5.85
CA VAL A 14 -1.30 11.97 -5.70
C VAL A 14 -0.19 12.72 -4.97
N ARG A 15 0.31 12.17 -3.85
CA ARG A 15 1.33 12.82 -3.02
C ARG A 15 2.66 12.99 -3.74
N HIS A 16 3.11 11.95 -4.43
CA HIS A 16 4.43 11.95 -5.07
C HIS A 16 4.42 12.47 -6.50
N ASN A 17 3.25 12.48 -7.13
CA ASN A 17 2.99 12.97 -8.46
C ASN A 17 4.13 12.71 -9.48
N PRO A 18 4.53 11.46 -9.71
CA PRO A 18 5.72 11.12 -10.51
C PRO A 18 5.68 11.60 -11.96
N ILE A 19 4.49 11.89 -12.47
CA ILE A 19 4.22 12.26 -13.87
C ILE A 19 3.45 13.58 -14.02
N GLY A 20 3.21 14.32 -12.94
CA GLY A 20 2.59 15.64 -13.00
C GLY A 20 1.05 15.66 -13.14
N LEU A 21 0.35 14.56 -12.86
CA LEU A 21 -1.11 14.50 -12.88
C LEU A 21 -1.75 15.17 -11.65
N SER A 22 -2.90 15.79 -11.88
CA SER A 22 -3.79 16.28 -10.83
C SER A 22 -4.54 15.14 -10.12
N TYR A 23 -5.05 15.40 -8.92
CA TYR A 23 -5.91 14.45 -8.18
C TYR A 23 -7.13 14.04 -9.00
N GLU A 24 -7.69 14.97 -9.77
CA GLU A 24 -8.87 14.75 -10.60
C GLU A 24 -8.54 13.81 -11.77
N GLU A 25 -7.37 13.98 -12.41
CA GLU A 25 -6.89 13.04 -13.43
C GLU A 25 -6.55 11.66 -12.85
N CYS A 26 -5.92 11.59 -11.68
CA CYS A 26 -5.62 10.33 -10.99
C CYS A 26 -6.89 9.57 -10.56
N SER A 27 -7.90 10.28 -10.04
CA SER A 27 -9.15 9.66 -9.59
C SER A 27 -10.04 9.19 -10.75
N GLN A 28 -10.02 9.90 -11.89
CA GLN A 28 -10.68 9.48 -13.13
C GLN A 28 -9.98 8.29 -13.81
N ARG A 29 -8.72 8.01 -13.48
CA ARG A 29 -7.93 6.85 -13.94
C ARG A 29 -8.17 5.58 -13.12
N THR A 30 -9.40 5.41 -12.65
CA THR A 30 -9.88 4.26 -11.87
C THR A 30 -9.42 2.89 -12.41
N PRO A 31 -9.45 2.59 -13.74
CA PRO A 31 -8.96 1.30 -14.24
C PRO A 31 -7.44 1.08 -14.09
N GLU A 32 -6.64 2.15 -14.13
CA GLU A 32 -5.18 2.10 -13.99
C GLU A 32 -4.79 1.82 -12.52
N VAL A 33 -5.45 2.51 -11.59
CA VAL A 33 -5.28 2.31 -10.15
C VAL A 33 -5.75 0.90 -9.74
N LEU A 34 -6.81 0.38 -10.37
CA LEU A 34 -7.28 -0.98 -10.18
C LEU A 34 -6.30 -2.04 -10.71
N ALA A 35 -5.70 -1.81 -11.87
CA ALA A 35 -4.68 -2.70 -12.44
C ALA A 35 -3.43 -2.78 -11.55
N VAL A 36 -2.94 -1.63 -11.09
CA VAL A 36 -1.82 -1.55 -10.12
C VAL A 36 -2.19 -2.28 -8.83
N SER A 37 -3.35 -1.97 -8.23
CA SER A 37 -3.78 -2.57 -6.96
C SER A 37 -3.87 -4.08 -7.01
N THR A 38 -4.42 -4.64 -8.09
CA THR A 38 -4.54 -6.09 -8.30
C THR A 38 -3.16 -6.76 -8.37
N ARG A 39 -2.19 -6.14 -9.06
CA ARG A 39 -0.83 -6.69 -9.17
C ARG A 39 -0.04 -6.56 -7.86
N LEU A 40 -0.35 -5.55 -7.05
CA LEU A 40 0.30 -5.34 -5.76
C LEU A 40 -0.06 -6.36 -4.69
N GLU A 41 -1.22 -7.05 -4.78
CA GLU A 41 -1.58 -8.14 -3.86
C GLU A 41 -0.54 -9.29 -3.85
N GLY A 42 0.18 -9.49 -4.97
CA GLY A 42 1.25 -10.47 -5.09
C GLY A 42 2.65 -9.96 -4.73
N ALA A 43 2.81 -8.66 -4.44
CA ALA A 43 4.12 -8.06 -4.21
C ALA A 43 4.72 -8.50 -2.87
N ARG A 44 5.97 -8.98 -2.88
CA ARG A 44 6.68 -9.46 -1.68
C ARG A 44 7.84 -8.57 -1.22
N SER A 45 8.08 -7.46 -1.90
CA SER A 45 9.15 -6.52 -1.56
C SER A 45 8.89 -5.13 -2.11
N VAL A 46 9.57 -4.12 -1.57
CA VAL A 46 9.60 -2.74 -2.12
C VAL A 46 10.02 -2.75 -3.60
N ALA A 47 10.99 -3.60 -3.96
CA ALA A 47 11.44 -3.72 -5.35
C ALA A 47 10.35 -4.29 -6.28
N ALA A 48 9.53 -5.23 -5.80
CA ALA A 48 8.38 -5.74 -6.54
C ALA A 48 7.33 -4.64 -6.76
N VAL A 49 7.01 -3.87 -5.71
CA VAL A 49 6.10 -2.70 -5.80
C VAL A 49 6.64 -1.68 -6.81
N GLN A 50 7.93 -1.34 -6.73
CA GLN A 50 8.58 -0.39 -7.63
C GLN A 50 8.48 -0.83 -9.09
N ARG A 51 8.71 -2.12 -9.37
CA ARG A 51 8.63 -2.67 -10.72
C ARG A 51 7.19 -2.65 -11.25
N ILE A 52 6.22 -3.04 -10.42
CA ILE A 52 4.79 -3.01 -10.79
C ILE A 52 4.35 -1.59 -11.13
N LEU A 53 4.69 -0.60 -10.30
CA LEU A 53 4.36 0.81 -10.54
C LEU A 53 4.93 1.32 -11.86
N PHE A 54 6.20 0.99 -12.14
CA PHE A 54 6.87 1.40 -13.37
C PHE A 54 6.26 0.72 -14.60
N GLU A 55 6.05 -0.59 -14.57
CA GLU A 55 5.46 -1.34 -15.69
C GLU A 55 4.05 -0.85 -16.03
N GLU A 56 3.22 -0.58 -15.02
CA GLU A 56 1.90 -0.01 -15.25
C GLU A 56 2.02 1.43 -15.79
N HIS A 57 2.87 2.28 -15.23
CA HIS A 57 3.08 3.63 -15.80
C HIS A 57 3.56 3.60 -17.25
N VAL A 58 4.47 2.72 -17.62
CA VAL A 58 4.91 2.57 -19.01
C VAL A 58 3.74 2.11 -19.90
N ARG A 59 2.91 1.20 -19.41
CA ARG A 59 1.74 0.71 -20.15
C ARG A 59 0.71 1.80 -20.41
N TRP A 60 0.50 2.71 -19.47
CA TRP A 60 -0.53 3.75 -19.55
C TRP A 60 -0.05 5.06 -20.19
N PHE A 61 1.25 5.40 -20.07
CA PHE A 61 1.79 6.69 -20.49
C PHE A 61 2.94 6.61 -21.50
N ASP A 62 3.33 5.40 -21.90
CA ASP A 62 4.56 5.15 -22.66
C ASP A 62 5.85 5.39 -21.85
N ALA A 63 6.94 4.74 -22.24
CA ALA A 63 8.23 4.76 -21.55
C ALA A 63 8.84 6.17 -21.52
N ALA A 64 8.58 6.98 -22.54
CA ALA A 64 9.07 8.35 -22.62
C ALA A 64 8.48 9.25 -21.50
N ALA A 65 7.21 9.07 -21.15
CA ALA A 65 6.56 9.86 -20.10
C ALA A 65 6.77 9.26 -18.70
N ALA A 66 6.87 7.93 -18.58
CA ALA A 66 7.10 7.25 -17.29
C ALA A 66 8.47 7.61 -16.66
N GLY A 67 9.46 7.96 -17.49
CA GLY A 67 10.80 8.30 -17.01
C GLY A 67 11.52 7.10 -16.39
N SER A 68 12.48 7.34 -15.48
CA SER A 68 13.33 6.26 -14.96
C SER A 68 12.67 5.48 -13.80
N LEU A 69 12.87 4.16 -13.78
CA LEU A 69 12.48 3.26 -12.68
C LEU A 69 12.87 3.78 -11.29
N TRP A 70 14.01 4.47 -11.15
CA TRP A 70 14.50 5.00 -9.87
C TRP A 70 13.56 6.03 -9.22
N ARG A 71 12.79 6.79 -10.02
CA ARG A 71 11.81 7.76 -9.52
C ARG A 71 10.68 7.11 -8.71
N TYR A 72 10.40 5.84 -8.98
CA TYR A 72 9.34 5.08 -8.31
C TYR A 72 9.77 4.49 -6.97
N ARG A 73 11.06 4.51 -6.63
CA ARG A 73 11.58 3.94 -5.37
C ARG A 73 10.95 4.56 -4.11
N PRO A 74 10.89 5.89 -3.94
CA PRO A 74 10.25 6.49 -2.76
C PRO A 74 8.74 6.16 -2.68
N ILE A 75 8.04 6.18 -3.81
CA ILE A 75 6.61 5.84 -3.91
C ILE A 75 6.37 4.39 -3.48
N ALA A 76 7.19 3.48 -4.01
CA ALA A 76 7.13 2.07 -3.69
C ALA A 76 7.39 1.78 -2.20
N ALA A 77 8.30 2.54 -1.57
CA ALA A 77 8.59 2.40 -0.16
C ALA A 77 7.41 2.84 0.72
N ASP A 78 6.68 3.89 0.32
CA ASP A 78 5.50 4.37 1.03
C ASP A 78 4.32 3.42 0.91
N ILE A 79 4.03 2.95 -0.31
CA ILE A 79 2.99 1.94 -0.54
C ILE A 79 3.32 0.65 0.23
N TRP A 80 4.58 0.20 0.19
CA TRP A 80 5.01 -0.99 0.93
C TRP A 80 4.85 -0.84 2.44
N ARG A 81 5.17 0.34 3.00
CA ARG A 81 4.95 0.63 4.42
C ARG A 81 3.46 0.62 4.77
N GLY A 82 2.61 1.21 3.94
CA GLY A 82 1.15 1.16 4.11
C GLY A 82 0.64 -0.27 4.15
N LEU A 83 0.98 -1.08 3.14
CA LEU A 83 0.57 -2.49 3.06
C LEU A 83 1.02 -3.32 4.27
N ARG A 84 2.22 -3.07 4.82
CA ARG A 84 2.73 -3.80 5.98
C ARG A 84 2.22 -3.26 7.32
N GLY A 85 1.95 -1.96 7.41
CA GLY A 85 1.31 -1.34 8.58
C GLY A 85 -0.15 -1.79 8.73
N SER A 86 -0.89 -1.88 7.62
CA SER A 86 -2.26 -2.43 7.58
C SER A 86 -2.29 -3.95 7.85
N ASN A 87 -1.25 -4.68 7.44
CA ASN A 87 -1.10 -6.12 7.73
C ASN A 87 -0.52 -6.40 9.14
N GLN A 88 -0.37 -5.37 9.97
CA GLN A 88 0.05 -5.46 11.38
C GLN A 88 -0.94 -4.65 12.22
N ALA A 89 -2.23 -5.03 12.22
CA ALA A 89 -3.04 -4.78 13.40
C ALA A 89 -2.31 -5.42 14.60
N PRO A 90 -2.17 -4.73 15.74
CA PRO A 90 -1.53 -5.33 16.90
C PRO A 90 -2.32 -6.58 17.25
N THR A 91 -1.66 -7.72 17.23
CA THR A 91 -2.17 -8.95 17.82
C THR A 91 -2.29 -8.67 19.31
N GLU A 92 -3.46 -8.22 19.75
CA GLU A 92 -3.84 -8.18 21.15
C GLU A 92 -4.06 -9.63 21.62
N THR A 93 -2.98 -10.40 21.66
CA THR A 93 -2.91 -11.71 22.31
C THR A 93 -1.50 -11.86 22.86
N SER A 94 -1.14 -10.95 23.75
CA SER A 94 -0.09 -11.20 24.74
C SER A 94 -0.39 -10.39 25.99
N ARG A 95 -1.49 -10.75 26.66
CA ARG A 95 -1.60 -10.58 28.11
C ARG A 95 -1.99 -11.92 28.73
N ALA A 96 -1.17 -12.93 28.48
CA ALA A 96 -0.99 -14.02 29.44
C ALA A 96 0.10 -13.56 30.41
N GLY A 97 -0.31 -13.14 31.60
CA GLY A 97 0.61 -12.63 32.62
C GLY A 97 -0.04 -11.90 33.77
N ALA A 98 -1.10 -12.45 34.35
CA ALA A 98 -1.44 -12.20 35.75
C ALA A 98 -2.20 -13.42 36.28
N SER A 99 -1.43 -14.28 36.95
CA SER A 99 -1.86 -15.50 37.60
C SER A 99 -3.02 -15.27 38.57
N THR A 100 -3.94 -16.23 38.53
CA THR A 100 -4.61 -16.89 39.66
C THR A 100 -4.53 -16.22 41.04
N LEU A 101 -5.67 -15.78 41.56
CA LEU A 101 -6.03 -16.10 42.94
C LEU A 101 -7.56 -16.22 43.07
N ALA A 102 -8.00 -17.45 43.28
CA ALA A 102 -9.33 -17.76 43.80
C ALA A 102 -9.25 -17.79 45.33
N VAL A 103 -10.12 -17.04 46.02
CA VAL A 103 -10.69 -17.31 47.36
C VAL A 103 -11.99 -16.48 47.44
N ALA A 104 -13.20 -17.05 47.39
CA ALA A 104 -13.93 -17.72 48.46
C ALA A 104 -14.36 -16.79 49.63
N SER A 105 -15.69 -16.55 49.68
CA SER A 105 -16.56 -16.55 50.87
C SER A 105 -16.77 -15.28 51.71
N GLY A 106 -18.04 -14.88 51.82
CA GLY A 106 -18.74 -14.80 53.12
C GLY A 106 -19.22 -13.42 53.59
N GLY A 107 -20.53 -13.31 53.88
CA GLY A 107 -21.11 -12.31 54.78
C GLY A 107 -22.29 -11.55 54.22
#